data_AF-A0A1T0ARS4-F1
#
_entry.id   AF-A0A1T0ARS4-F1
#
_cell.length_a   1.000
_cell.length_b   1.000
_cell.length_c   1.000
_cell.angle_alpha   90.00
_cell.angle_beta   90.00
_cell.angle_gamma   90.00
#
_symmetry.space_group_name_H-M   'P 1'
#
loop_
_entity.id
_entity.type
_entity.pdbx_description
1 polymer ?
#
loop_
_entity_poly.entity_id
_entity_poly.type
_entity_poly.pdbx_seq_one_letter_code
_entity_poly.pdbx_strand_id
1 'polypeptide(L)'
;MSKLNLFEKEKNAFFEQEKIVKANQSELEKNKNVLTALNNELAELNKKAQAKIDQSQRLSADEYVQLKNGNNEITARIEYYQALIEEQESELQEQKETLLKLQREARLTRSHILAQAGEEQLNAFLSEHKQALAEIFRNLKHGGKFQQNPNFSTISEEQAIFDYIKSKLTACTDTNLPLEPEFNLHSPLLVGFEPISPFKKHAQSFQQRQPKGFQALMAQFN
;
A
#
# COMPACT_ATOMS: atom_id res chain seq x y z
N MET A 1 14.78 24.38 -1.89
CA MET A 1 13.67 23.83 -1.07
C MET A 1 14.30 23.00 0.03
N SER A 2 13.96 23.19 1.30
CA SER A 2 14.50 22.37 2.39
C SER A 2 14.01 20.92 2.25
N LYS A 3 14.74 19.95 2.81
CA LYS A 3 14.30 18.54 2.79
C LYS A 3 12.96 18.34 3.51
N LEU A 4 12.71 19.12 4.56
CA LEU A 4 11.44 19.14 5.27
C LEU A 4 10.29 19.59 4.36
N ASN A 5 10.46 20.69 3.61
CA ASN A 5 9.44 21.16 2.67
C ASN A 5 9.22 20.16 1.52
N LEU A 6 10.26 19.46 1.08
CA LEU A 6 10.14 18.38 0.10
C LEU A 6 9.32 17.22 0.67
N PHE A 7 9.62 16.79 1.89
CA PHE A 7 8.89 15.73 2.57
C PHE A 7 7.40 16.09 2.75
N GLU A 8 7.08 17.30 3.18
CA GLU A 8 5.69 17.76 3.31
C GLU A 8 4.95 17.71 1.98
N LYS A 9 5.60 18.14 0.89
CA LYS A 9 5.03 18.07 -0.46
C LYS A 9 4.74 16.62 -0.88
N GLU A 10 5.71 15.72 -0.69
CA GLU A 10 5.58 14.29 -1.03
C GLU A 10 4.52 13.60 -0.17
N LYS A 11 4.49 13.91 1.13
CA LYS A 11 3.48 13.44 2.09
C LYS A 11 2.08 13.88 1.67
N ASN A 12 1.90 15.15 1.31
CA ASN A 12 0.62 15.66 0.84
C ASN A 12 0.20 14.98 -0.47
N ALA A 13 1.11 14.83 -1.43
CA ALA A 13 0.82 14.10 -2.68
C ALA A 13 0.38 12.65 -2.42
N PHE A 14 1.05 11.96 -1.48
CA PHE A 14 0.68 10.62 -1.05
C PHE A 14 -0.75 10.56 -0.47
N PHE A 15 -1.10 11.45 0.46
CA PHE A 15 -2.43 11.45 1.08
C PHE A 15 -3.54 11.90 0.13
N GLU A 16 -3.27 12.82 -0.80
CA GLU A 16 -4.24 13.16 -1.85
C GLU A 16 -4.48 11.97 -2.78
N GLN A 17 -3.42 11.27 -3.20
CA GLN A 17 -3.56 10.04 -3.99
C GLN A 17 -4.32 8.95 -3.21
N GLU A 18 -4.11 8.84 -1.89
CA GLU A 18 -4.82 7.87 -1.05
C GLU A 18 -6.33 8.13 -1.05
N LYS A 19 -6.74 9.40 -0.96
CA LYS A 19 -8.16 9.78 -1.04
C LYS A 19 -8.78 9.39 -2.38
N ILE A 20 -8.06 9.61 -3.48
CA ILE A 20 -8.49 9.24 -4.84
C ILE A 20 -8.68 7.72 -4.94
N VAL A 21 -7.68 6.93 -4.53
CA VAL A 21 -7.76 5.46 -4.55
C VAL A 21 -8.94 4.97 -3.70
N LYS A 22 -9.15 5.55 -2.52
CA LYS A 22 -10.26 5.17 -1.63
C LYS A 22 -11.63 5.47 -2.25
N ALA A 23 -11.77 6.62 -2.90
CA ALA A 23 -13.00 7.01 -3.58
C ALA A 23 -13.32 6.05 -4.73
N ASN A 24 -12.34 5.78 -5.59
CA ASN A 24 -12.50 4.90 -6.75
C ASN A 24 -12.76 3.44 -6.34
N GLN A 25 -12.12 2.97 -5.26
CA GLN A 25 -12.43 1.65 -4.70
C GLN A 25 -13.87 1.56 -4.19
N SER A 26 -14.38 2.60 -3.54
CA SER A 26 -15.79 2.65 -3.09
C SER A 26 -16.76 2.65 -4.27
N GLU A 27 -16.45 3.38 -5.34
CA GLU A 27 -17.25 3.40 -6.56
C GLU A 27 -17.26 2.05 -7.28
N LEU A 28 -16.10 1.40 -7.38
CA LEU A 28 -15.99 0.05 -7.95
C LEU A 28 -16.88 -0.96 -7.19
N GLU A 29 -16.86 -0.94 -5.86
CA GLU A 29 -17.72 -1.83 -5.06
C GLU A 29 -19.21 -1.53 -5.26
N LYS A 30 -19.61 -0.26 -5.41
CA LYS A 30 -20.99 0.09 -5.77
C LYS A 30 -21.37 -0.49 -7.12
N ASN A 31 -20.51 -0.37 -8.13
CA ASN A 31 -20.76 -0.90 -9.47
C ASN A 31 -20.86 -2.43 -9.47
N LYS A 32 -20.01 -3.13 -8.68
CA LYS A 32 -20.12 -4.59 -8.47
C LYS A 32 -21.44 -5.01 -7.84
N ASN A 33 -21.93 -4.23 -6.86
CA ASN A 33 -23.24 -4.47 -6.25
C ASN A 33 -24.38 -4.27 -7.25
N VAL A 34 -24.32 -3.24 -8.10
CA VAL A 34 -25.30 -3.02 -9.17
C VAL A 34 -25.28 -4.17 -10.17
N LEU A 35 -24.10 -4.61 -10.62
CA LEU A 35 -23.97 -5.77 -11.51
C LEU A 35 -24.58 -7.03 -10.89
N THR A 36 -24.35 -7.26 -9.59
CA THR A 36 -24.94 -8.40 -8.88
C THR A 36 -26.47 -8.30 -8.84
N ALA A 37 -27.02 -7.11 -8.57
CA ALA A 37 -28.46 -6.89 -8.58
C ALA A 37 -29.09 -7.15 -9.96
N LEU A 38 -28.45 -6.67 -11.04
CA LEU A 38 -28.90 -6.90 -12.41
C LEU A 38 -28.91 -8.38 -12.80
N ASN A 39 -27.86 -9.13 -12.40
CA ASN A 39 -27.82 -10.58 -12.64
C ASN A 39 -28.95 -11.31 -11.90
N ASN A 40 -29.24 -10.90 -10.66
CA ASN A 40 -30.36 -11.46 -9.89
C ASN A 40 -31.70 -11.13 -10.55
N GLU A 41 -31.89 -9.89 -11.00
CA GLU A 41 -33.10 -9.45 -11.70
C GLU A 41 -33.33 -10.27 -12.99
N LEU A 42 -32.26 -10.47 -13.78
CA LEU A 42 -32.31 -11.31 -14.98
C LEU A 42 -32.68 -12.76 -14.66
N ALA A 43 -32.09 -13.34 -13.60
CA ALA A 43 -32.38 -14.70 -13.17
C ALA A 43 -33.83 -14.84 -12.69
N GLU A 44 -34.35 -13.87 -11.94
CA GLU A 44 -35.75 -13.86 -11.50
C GLU A 44 -36.73 -13.73 -12.65
N LEU A 45 -36.44 -12.86 -13.63
CA LEU A 45 -37.29 -12.68 -14.82
C LEU A 45 -37.38 -13.97 -15.64
N ASN A 46 -36.25 -14.64 -15.86
CA ASN A 46 -36.21 -15.94 -16.53
C ASN A 46 -36.91 -17.04 -15.72
N LYS A 47 -36.73 -17.07 -14.40
CA LYS A 47 -37.41 -18.04 -13.52
C LYS A 47 -38.93 -17.87 -13.55
N LYS A 48 -39.43 -16.63 -13.53
CA LYS A 48 -40.87 -16.33 -13.63
C LYS A 48 -41.45 -16.78 -14.97
N ALA A 49 -40.72 -16.56 -16.06
CA ALA A 49 -41.12 -17.04 -17.38
C ALA A 49 -41.17 -18.57 -17.46
N GLN A 50 -40.13 -19.24 -16.96
CA GLN A 50 -40.06 -20.69 -16.92
C GLN A 50 -41.19 -21.29 -16.09
N ALA A 51 -41.50 -20.72 -14.92
CA ALA A 51 -42.58 -21.19 -14.06
C ALA A 51 -43.96 -21.13 -14.73
N LYS A 52 -44.24 -20.11 -15.57
CA LYS A 52 -45.49 -20.06 -16.36
C LYS A 52 -45.55 -21.20 -17.39
N ILE A 53 -44.43 -21.47 -18.06
CA ILE A 53 -44.32 -22.55 -19.05
C ILE A 53 -44.53 -23.91 -18.36
N ASP A 54 -43.88 -24.15 -17.21
CA ASP A 54 -43.97 -25.40 -16.45
C ASP A 54 -45.40 -25.65 -15.93
N GLN A 55 -46.16 -24.58 -15.67
CA GLN A 55 -47.58 -24.65 -15.31
C GLN A 55 -48.52 -24.89 -16.51
N SER A 56 -47.98 -25.23 -17.69
CA SER A 56 -48.74 -25.42 -18.94
C SER A 56 -49.53 -24.19 -19.40
N GLN A 57 -49.17 -23.00 -18.91
CA GLN A 57 -49.74 -21.74 -19.40
C GLN A 57 -49.02 -21.34 -20.68
N ARG A 58 -49.77 -20.99 -21.72
CA ARG A 58 -49.19 -20.42 -22.94
C ARG A 58 -48.80 -18.96 -22.68
N LEU A 59 -47.58 -18.60 -23.04
CA LEU A 59 -47.19 -17.20 -23.20
C LEU A 59 -47.92 -16.62 -24.41
N SER A 60 -48.64 -15.51 -24.21
CA SER A 60 -49.13 -14.71 -25.33
C SER A 60 -47.97 -14.08 -26.10
N ALA A 61 -48.23 -13.68 -27.34
CA ALA A 61 -47.23 -12.99 -28.17
C ALA A 61 -46.72 -11.71 -27.50
N ASP A 62 -47.62 -10.94 -26.89
CA ASP A 62 -47.28 -9.70 -26.20
C ASP A 62 -46.42 -9.95 -24.95
N GLU A 63 -46.75 -10.97 -24.15
CA GLU A 63 -45.94 -11.36 -22.98
C GLU A 63 -44.54 -11.85 -23.40
N TYR A 64 -44.43 -12.61 -24.49
CA TYR A 64 -43.14 -13.03 -25.01
C TYR A 64 -42.29 -11.84 -25.48
N VAL A 65 -42.88 -10.88 -26.19
CA VAL A 65 -42.17 -9.67 -26.62
C VAL A 65 -41.72 -8.84 -25.43
N GLN A 66 -42.58 -8.64 -24.42
CA GLN A 66 -42.21 -7.93 -23.18
C GLN A 66 -41.06 -8.63 -22.46
N LEU A 67 -41.12 -9.96 -22.33
CA LEU A 67 -40.04 -10.74 -21.72
C LEU A 67 -38.73 -10.59 -22.48
N LYS A 68 -38.76 -10.71 -23.81
CA LYS A 68 -37.59 -10.59 -24.66
C LYS A 68 -36.97 -9.19 -24.57
N ASN A 69 -37.80 -8.15 -24.59
CA ASN A 69 -37.31 -6.77 -24.46
C ASN A 69 -36.70 -6.51 -23.08
N GLY A 70 -37.34 -6.98 -22.00
CA GLY A 70 -36.78 -6.86 -20.65
C GLY A 70 -35.46 -7.63 -20.48
N ASN A 71 -35.38 -8.86 -21.02
CA ASN A 71 -34.14 -9.63 -21.04
C ASN A 71 -33.02 -8.88 -21.79
N ASN A 72 -33.32 -8.33 -22.97
CA ASN A 72 -32.34 -7.58 -23.76
C ASN A 72 -31.86 -6.32 -23.03
N GLU A 73 -32.77 -5.56 -22.40
CA GLU A 73 -32.44 -4.35 -21.66
C GLU A 73 -31.53 -4.65 -20.45
N ILE A 74 -31.88 -5.65 -19.65
CA ILE A 74 -31.08 -6.05 -18.49
C ILE A 74 -29.72 -6.58 -18.93
N THR A 75 -29.68 -7.39 -20.00
CA THR A 75 -28.43 -7.94 -20.56
C THR A 75 -27.49 -6.82 -21.03
N ALA A 76 -28.01 -5.82 -21.77
CA ALA A 76 -27.20 -4.68 -22.21
C ALA A 76 -26.62 -3.89 -21.02
N ARG A 77 -27.39 -3.73 -19.93
CA ARG A 77 -26.90 -3.08 -18.70
C ARG A 77 -25.84 -3.93 -18.00
N ILE A 78 -26.00 -5.25 -17.95
CA ILE A 78 -25.00 -6.18 -17.41
C ILE A 78 -23.68 -6.04 -18.17
N GLU A 79 -23.73 -6.09 -19.50
CA GLU A 79 -22.56 -5.96 -20.37
C GLU A 79 -21.84 -4.60 -20.16
N TYR A 80 -22.62 -3.52 -20.06
CA TYR A 80 -22.08 -2.19 -19.72
C TYR A 80 -21.35 -2.19 -18.37
N TYR A 81 -21.96 -2.71 -17.30
CA TYR A 81 -21.34 -2.71 -15.98
C TYR A 81 -20.13 -3.65 -15.91
N GLN A 82 -20.13 -4.77 -16.63
CA GLN A 82 -18.96 -5.65 -16.75
C GLN A 82 -17.78 -4.91 -17.39
N ALA A 83 -18.03 -4.21 -18.50
CA ALA A 83 -17.03 -3.41 -19.18
C ALA A 83 -16.47 -2.28 -18.27
N LEU A 84 -17.36 -1.55 -17.61
CA LEU A 84 -17.01 -0.48 -16.67
C LEU A 84 -16.14 -1.00 -15.51
N ILE A 85 -16.52 -2.13 -14.91
CA ILE A 85 -15.78 -2.74 -13.80
C ILE A 85 -14.38 -3.15 -14.24
N GLU A 86 -14.22 -3.75 -15.42
CA GLU A 86 -12.90 -4.13 -15.92
C GLU A 86 -11.96 -2.92 -16.09
N GLU A 87 -12.47 -1.80 -16.61
CA GLU A 87 -11.68 -0.57 -16.73
C GLU A 87 -11.33 0.02 -15.37
N GLN A 88 -12.32 0.13 -14.46
CA GLN A 88 -12.10 0.65 -13.11
C GLN A 88 -11.11 -0.21 -12.31
N GLU A 89 -11.10 -1.53 -12.49
CA GLU A 89 -10.12 -2.42 -11.85
C GLU A 89 -8.70 -2.16 -12.37
N SER A 90 -8.54 -1.95 -13.69
CA SER A 90 -7.26 -1.60 -14.29
C SER A 90 -6.76 -0.24 -13.80
N GLU A 91 -7.62 0.78 -13.80
CA GLU A 91 -7.29 2.12 -13.30
C GLU A 91 -6.92 2.10 -11.81
N LEU A 92 -7.71 1.39 -10.99
CA LEU A 92 -7.45 1.29 -9.56
C LEU A 92 -6.09 0.61 -9.28
N GLN A 93 -5.71 -0.37 -10.10
CA GLN A 93 -4.39 -1.00 -10.01
C GLN A 93 -3.27 0.01 -10.27
N GLU A 94 -3.35 0.79 -11.35
CA GLU A 94 -2.36 1.83 -11.67
C GLU A 94 -2.28 2.93 -10.61
N GLN A 95 -3.44 3.32 -10.06
CA GLN A 95 -3.52 4.31 -8.99
C GLN A 95 -2.88 3.80 -7.69
N LYS A 96 -3.03 2.51 -7.35
CA LYS A 96 -2.35 1.89 -6.20
C LYS A 96 -0.84 1.78 -6.41
N GLU A 97 -0.38 1.50 -7.62
CA GLU A 97 1.05 1.54 -7.94
C GLU A 97 1.63 2.96 -7.80
N THR A 98 0.88 3.97 -8.23
CA THR A 98 1.25 5.38 -8.05
C THR A 98 1.31 5.75 -6.57
N LEU A 99 0.31 5.33 -5.78
CA LEU A 99 0.29 5.53 -4.33
C LEU A 99 1.51 4.90 -3.65
N LEU A 100 1.87 3.67 -4.03
CA LEU A 100 3.05 2.98 -3.53
C LEU A 100 4.35 3.72 -3.89
N LYS A 101 4.45 4.25 -5.11
CA LYS A 101 5.60 5.04 -5.56
C LYS A 101 5.76 6.30 -4.70
N LEU A 102 4.69 7.09 -4.53
CA LEU A 102 4.70 8.29 -3.70
C LEU A 102 5.08 7.98 -2.24
N GLN A 103 4.56 6.87 -1.69
CA GLN A 103 4.93 6.43 -0.34
C GLN A 103 6.43 6.13 -0.23
N ARG A 104 7.02 5.48 -1.24
CA ARG A 104 8.46 5.17 -1.26
C ARG A 104 9.31 6.43 -1.33
N GLU A 105 8.96 7.38 -2.19
CA GLU A 105 9.63 8.67 -2.31
C GLU A 105 9.61 9.42 -0.98
N ALA A 106 8.43 9.59 -0.38
CA ALA A 106 8.29 10.23 0.94
C ALA A 106 9.08 9.49 2.05
N ARG A 107 9.12 8.15 2.02
CA ARG A 107 9.90 7.35 2.99
C ARG A 107 11.40 7.57 2.86
N LEU A 108 11.92 7.70 1.64
CA LEU A 108 13.33 7.97 1.39
C LEU A 108 13.72 9.35 1.93
N THR A 109 12.91 10.38 1.63
CA THR A 109 13.13 11.73 2.13
C THR A 109 13.07 11.78 3.65
N ARG A 110 12.06 11.16 4.26
CA ARG A 110 11.95 10.99 5.72
C ARG A 110 13.20 10.33 6.32
N SER A 111 13.66 9.23 5.72
CA SER A 111 14.85 8.52 6.20
C SER A 111 16.07 9.43 6.25
N HIS A 112 16.24 10.27 5.24
CA HIS A 112 17.34 11.23 5.23
C HIS A 112 17.18 12.29 6.32
N ILE A 113 15.99 12.85 6.50
CA ILE A 113 15.74 13.88 7.52
C ILE A 113 16.06 13.33 8.91
N LEU A 114 15.52 12.17 9.25
CA LEU A 114 15.68 11.57 10.58
C LEU A 114 17.11 11.09 10.83
N ALA A 115 17.78 10.52 9.83
CA ALA A 115 19.18 10.11 9.96
C ALA A 115 20.09 11.33 10.21
N GLN A 116 19.89 12.41 9.44
CA GLN A 116 20.66 13.64 9.62
C GLN A 116 20.39 14.27 11.00
N ALA A 117 19.12 14.36 11.42
CA ALA A 117 18.77 14.90 12.73
C ALA A 117 19.40 14.08 13.87
N GLY A 118 19.37 12.75 13.77
CA GLY A 118 20.01 11.85 14.74
C GLY A 118 21.53 12.01 14.78
N GLU A 119 22.18 12.18 13.63
CA GLU A 119 23.63 12.41 13.55
C GLU A 119 24.02 13.77 14.14
N GLU A 120 23.27 14.83 13.84
CA GLU A 120 23.48 16.17 14.41
C GLU A 120 23.32 16.15 15.94
N GLN A 121 22.27 15.50 16.46
CA GLN A 121 22.04 15.34 17.90
C GLN A 121 23.16 14.55 18.57
N LEU A 122 23.60 13.44 17.97
CA LEU A 122 24.71 12.65 18.50
C LEU A 122 26.01 13.45 18.53
N ASN A 123 26.32 14.17 17.45
CA ASN A 123 27.53 14.99 17.38
C ASN A 123 27.53 16.13 18.39
N ALA A 124 26.37 16.78 18.61
CA ALA A 124 26.20 17.79 19.64
C ALA A 124 26.42 17.20 21.05
N PHE A 125 25.77 16.08 21.37
CA PHE A 125 25.94 15.37 22.64
C PHE A 125 27.39 14.99 22.90
N LEU A 126 28.07 14.40 21.90
CA LEU A 126 29.47 14.00 22.02
C LEU A 126 30.40 15.20 22.20
N SER A 127 30.10 16.33 21.55
CA SER A 127 30.88 17.57 21.69
C SER A 127 30.73 18.16 23.09
N GLU A 128 29.50 18.19 23.61
CA GLU A 128 29.19 18.70 24.95
C GLU A 128 29.80 17.83 26.06
N HIS A 129 29.71 16.51 25.94
CA HIS A 129 30.11 15.58 27.01
C HIS A 129 31.48 14.92 26.81
N LYS A 130 32.27 15.40 25.83
CA LYS A 130 33.59 14.83 25.50
C LYS A 130 34.51 14.67 26.72
N GLN A 131 34.57 15.69 27.57
CA GLN A 131 35.43 15.68 28.76
C GLN A 131 34.93 14.67 29.80
N ALA A 132 33.63 14.64 30.08
CA ALA A 132 33.04 13.69 31.02
C ALA A 132 33.27 12.23 30.58
N LEU A 133 33.11 11.93 29.29
CA LEU A 133 33.42 10.61 28.74
C LEU A 133 34.90 10.23 28.92
N ALA A 134 35.82 11.17 28.70
CA ALA A 134 37.24 10.95 28.92
C ALA A 134 37.58 10.69 30.40
N GLU A 135 36.94 11.39 31.33
CA GLU A 135 37.10 11.16 32.77
C GLU A 135 36.55 9.81 33.22
N ILE A 136 35.36 9.43 32.73
CA ILE A 136 34.78 8.09 32.95
C ILE A 136 35.77 7.03 32.48
N PHE A 137 36.29 7.16 31.26
CA PHE A 137 37.24 6.20 30.72
C PHE A 137 38.53 6.15 31.55
N ARG A 138 39.11 7.30 31.92
CA ARG A 138 40.30 7.39 32.78
C ARG A 138 40.09 6.65 34.10
N ASN A 139 38.96 6.89 34.76
CA ASN A 139 38.64 6.28 36.05
C ASN A 139 38.44 4.76 35.92
N LEU A 140 37.78 4.29 34.85
CA LEU A 140 37.62 2.85 34.60
C LEU A 140 38.95 2.16 34.27
N LYS A 141 39.82 2.81 33.48
CA LYS A 141 41.15 2.28 33.11
C LYS A 141 42.05 2.13 34.32
N HIS A 142 42.10 3.12 35.19
CA HIS A 142 42.96 3.09 36.38
C HIS A 142 42.30 2.43 37.60
N GLY A 143 41.01 2.11 37.55
CA GLY A 143 40.26 1.48 38.64
C GLY A 143 40.49 -0.02 38.82
N GLY A 144 41.31 -0.66 37.99
CA GLY A 144 41.72 -2.07 38.14
C GLY A 144 40.68 -3.12 37.71
N LYS A 145 39.38 -2.78 37.65
CA LYS A 145 38.28 -3.71 37.31
C LYS A 145 38.45 -4.42 35.96
N PHE A 146 39.08 -3.76 34.98
CA PHE A 146 39.18 -4.26 33.61
C PHE A 146 40.57 -4.78 33.25
N GLN A 147 41.46 -4.92 34.22
CA GLN A 147 42.80 -5.44 33.99
C GLN A 147 42.72 -6.81 33.32
N GLN A 148 43.37 -6.95 32.17
CA GLN A 148 43.36 -8.18 31.38
C GLN A 148 44.67 -8.94 31.61
N ASN A 149 44.57 -10.26 31.77
CA ASN A 149 45.75 -11.10 31.72
C ASN A 149 46.03 -11.48 30.25
N PRO A 150 47.15 -11.07 29.65
CA PRO A 150 47.47 -11.35 28.25
C PRO A 150 47.51 -12.85 27.92
N ASN A 151 47.74 -13.70 28.92
CA ASN A 151 47.81 -15.16 28.74
C ASN A 151 46.43 -15.83 28.68
N PHE A 152 45.36 -15.12 29.06
CA PHE A 152 44.00 -15.70 29.18
C PHE A 152 42.91 -14.86 28.51
N SER A 153 43.24 -13.71 27.94
CA SER A 153 42.29 -12.81 27.29
C SER A 153 42.79 -12.35 25.93
N THR A 154 41.90 -12.39 24.94
CA THR A 154 42.15 -11.92 23.58
C THR A 154 41.69 -10.48 23.36
N ILE A 155 41.02 -9.87 24.35
CA ILE A 155 40.53 -8.49 24.29
C ILE A 155 41.44 -7.56 25.10
N SER A 156 41.63 -6.34 24.60
CA SER A 156 42.35 -5.32 25.37
C SER A 156 41.50 -4.79 26.52
N GLU A 157 42.15 -4.21 27.53
CA GLU A 157 41.47 -3.51 28.63
C GLU A 157 40.56 -2.40 28.08
N GLU A 158 41.02 -1.70 27.04
CA GLU A 158 40.31 -0.60 26.40
C GLU A 158 39.03 -1.10 25.72
N GLN A 159 39.11 -2.25 25.04
CA GLN A 159 37.94 -2.89 24.45
C GLN A 159 36.93 -3.30 25.53
N ALA A 160 37.40 -3.92 26.62
CA ALA A 160 36.53 -4.32 27.74
C ALA A 160 35.82 -3.12 28.41
N ILE A 161 36.51 -1.97 28.51
CA ILE A 161 35.93 -0.73 29.02
C ILE A 161 34.88 -0.18 28.06
N PHE A 162 35.16 -0.14 26.75
CA PHE A 162 34.18 0.32 25.77
C PHE A 162 32.94 -0.59 25.71
N ASP A 163 33.12 -1.90 25.79
CA ASP A 163 32.02 -2.85 25.85
C ASP A 163 31.17 -2.66 27.12
N TYR A 164 31.82 -2.37 28.26
CA TYR A 164 31.10 -2.02 29.49
C TYR A 164 30.30 -0.72 29.34
N ILE A 165 30.90 0.35 28.81
CA ILE A 165 30.19 1.61 28.55
C ILE A 165 29.02 1.39 27.60
N LYS A 166 29.25 0.67 26.49
CA LYS A 166 28.20 0.30 25.53
C LYS A 166 27.06 -0.46 26.21
N SER A 167 27.36 -1.43 27.08
CA SER A 167 26.33 -2.16 27.82
C SER A 167 25.46 -1.26 28.70
N LYS A 168 26.08 -0.25 29.35
CA LYS A 168 25.35 0.72 30.18
C LYS A 168 24.49 1.66 29.34
N LEU A 169 25.01 2.13 28.20
CA LEU A 169 24.25 2.94 27.26
C LEU A 169 23.07 2.16 26.68
N THR A 170 23.28 0.93 26.24
CA THR A 170 22.19 0.07 25.74
C THR A 170 21.13 -0.17 26.81
N ALA A 171 21.52 -0.37 28.07
CA ALA A 171 20.57 -0.61 29.16
C ALA A 171 19.74 0.63 29.54
N CYS A 172 20.22 1.85 29.28
CA CYS A 172 19.49 3.08 29.60
C CYS A 172 18.73 3.67 28.40
N THR A 173 18.95 3.19 27.19
CA THR A 173 18.25 3.66 25.99
C THR A 173 16.98 2.88 25.75
N ASP A 174 15.84 3.56 25.71
CA ASP A 174 14.59 2.97 25.22
C ASP A 174 14.63 2.84 23.70
N THR A 175 14.45 1.62 23.21
CA THR A 175 14.43 1.31 21.78
C THR A 175 13.02 1.28 21.19
N ASN A 176 11.98 1.36 22.02
CA ASN A 176 10.59 1.26 21.61
C ASN A 176 9.93 2.64 21.53
N LEU A 177 10.61 3.58 20.87
CA LEU A 177 10.07 4.92 20.65
C LEU A 177 9.19 4.93 19.40
N PRO A 178 7.92 5.39 19.51
CA PRO A 178 7.05 5.50 18.34
C PRO A 178 7.55 6.60 17.41
N LEU A 179 7.31 6.42 16.11
CA LEU A 179 7.54 7.47 15.13
C LEU A 179 6.56 8.62 15.36
N GLU A 180 7.04 9.85 15.32
CA GLU A 180 6.18 11.03 15.48
C GLU A 180 5.09 11.06 14.39
N PRO A 181 3.86 11.50 14.71
CA PRO A 181 2.73 11.49 13.76
C PRO A 181 3.01 12.24 12.46
N GLU A 182 3.83 13.30 12.53
CA GLU A 182 4.21 14.09 11.37
C GLU A 182 5.04 13.32 10.34
N PHE A 183 5.76 12.27 10.73
CA PHE A 183 6.54 11.42 9.83
C PHE A 183 5.81 10.12 9.42
N ASN A 184 4.56 9.94 9.84
CA ASN A 184 3.76 8.78 9.51
C ASN A 184 3.28 8.81 8.04
N LEU A 185 3.39 7.65 7.37
CA LEU A 185 3.05 7.42 5.96
C LEU A 185 2.27 6.10 5.79
N HIS A 186 1.54 5.67 6.81
CA HIS A 186 0.74 4.45 6.76
C HIS A 186 -0.47 4.60 5.83
N SER A 187 -0.77 3.54 5.07
CA SER A 187 -2.01 3.42 4.30
C SER A 187 -2.53 1.98 4.38
N PRO A 188 -3.79 1.75 4.78
CA PRO A 188 -4.40 0.42 4.75
C PRO A 188 -4.61 -0.10 3.31
N LEU A 189 -4.67 0.79 2.30
CA LEU A 189 -4.91 0.43 0.89
C LEU A 189 -3.73 -0.30 0.25
N LEU A 190 -2.54 -0.18 0.85
CA LEU A 190 -1.31 -0.82 0.39
C LEU A 190 -0.99 -2.11 1.17
N VAL A 191 -1.77 -2.48 2.18
CA VAL A 191 -1.55 -3.70 2.96
C VAL A 191 -1.82 -4.91 2.05
N GLY A 192 -0.80 -5.75 1.86
CA GLY A 192 -0.88 -6.92 0.97
C GLY A 192 -0.97 -6.59 -0.52
N PHE A 193 -0.76 -5.32 -0.91
CA PHE A 193 -0.75 -4.93 -2.31
C PHE A 193 0.57 -5.33 -2.99
N GLU A 194 0.48 -6.09 -4.09
CA GLU A 194 1.62 -6.45 -4.92
C GLU A 194 1.58 -5.69 -6.26
N PRO A 195 2.59 -4.85 -6.56
CA PRO A 195 2.66 -4.16 -7.85
C PRO A 195 2.93 -5.17 -8.98
N ILE A 196 2.45 -4.86 -10.18
CA ILE A 196 2.69 -5.72 -11.35
C ILE A 196 4.16 -5.63 -11.72
N SER A 197 4.86 -6.77 -11.69
CA SER A 197 6.26 -6.84 -12.09
C SER A 197 6.48 -6.34 -13.53
N PRO A 198 7.64 -5.75 -13.87
CA PRO A 198 7.95 -5.35 -15.24
C PRO A 198 7.78 -6.47 -16.27
N PHE A 199 8.13 -7.71 -15.92
CA PHE A 199 7.92 -8.89 -16.77
C PHE A 199 6.45 -9.14 -17.07
N LYS A 200 5.57 -9.07 -16.05
CA LYS A 200 4.12 -9.19 -16.23
C LYS A 200 3.54 -8.04 -17.06
N LYS A 201 3.98 -6.80 -16.84
CA LYS A 201 3.56 -5.63 -17.66
C LYS A 201 3.95 -5.82 -19.12
N HIS A 202 5.19 -6.26 -19.36
CA HIS A 202 5.66 -6.57 -20.70
C HIS A 202 4.80 -7.68 -21.33
N ALA A 203 4.61 -8.82 -20.66
CA ALA A 203 3.74 -9.89 -21.16
C ALA A 203 2.31 -9.43 -21.47
N GLN A 204 1.72 -8.60 -20.61
CA GLN A 204 0.40 -8.00 -20.83
C GLN A 204 0.36 -7.10 -22.07
N SER A 205 1.41 -6.32 -22.33
CA SER A 205 1.49 -5.48 -23.54
C SER A 205 1.50 -6.29 -24.85
N PHE A 206 1.98 -7.53 -24.84
CA PHE A 206 1.85 -8.45 -25.99
C PHE A 206 0.46 -9.10 -26.07
N GLN A 207 -0.23 -9.28 -24.93
CA GLN A 207 -1.59 -9.81 -24.85
C GLN A 207 -2.68 -8.77 -25.12
N GLN A 208 -2.38 -7.46 -25.06
CA GLN A 208 -3.26 -6.33 -25.41
C GLN A 208 -3.81 -6.33 -26.85
N ARG A 209 -3.53 -7.39 -27.63
CA ARG A 209 -4.20 -7.65 -28.90
C ARG A 209 -5.67 -8.07 -28.75
N GLN A 210 -6.12 -8.45 -27.55
CA GLN A 210 -7.54 -8.70 -27.29
C GLN A 210 -8.21 -7.47 -26.66
N PRO A 211 -9.33 -7.00 -27.21
CA PRO A 211 -10.06 -5.87 -26.65
C PRO A 211 -10.61 -6.24 -25.27
N LYS A 212 -10.60 -5.29 -24.33
CA LYS A 212 -11.07 -5.40 -22.94
C LYS A 212 -11.99 -4.22 -22.61
N GLY A 213 -12.79 -4.32 -21.56
CA GLY A 213 -13.66 -3.22 -21.11
C GLY A 213 -14.61 -2.76 -22.22
N PHE A 214 -14.76 -1.45 -22.40
CA PHE A 214 -15.66 -0.91 -23.43
C PHE A 214 -15.19 -1.23 -24.85
N GLN A 215 -13.88 -1.42 -25.09
CA GLN A 215 -13.41 -1.84 -26.42
C GLN A 215 -13.95 -3.22 -26.79
N ALA A 216 -14.00 -4.15 -25.83
CA ALA A 216 -14.56 -5.49 -26.05
C ALA A 216 -16.06 -5.40 -26.30
N LEU A 217 -16.77 -4.56 -25.54
CA LEU A 217 -18.19 -4.35 -25.69
C LEU A 217 -18.54 -3.77 -27.07
N MET A 218 -17.82 -2.74 -27.50
CA MET A 218 -18.06 -2.10 -28.81
C MET A 218 -17.74 -3.03 -29.99
N ALA A 219 -16.81 -3.98 -29.83
CA ALA A 219 -16.51 -4.98 -30.85
C ALA A 219 -17.67 -5.96 -31.11
N GLN A 220 -18.66 -6.05 -30.21
CA GLN A 220 -19.86 -6.89 -30.41
C GLN A 220 -20.90 -6.24 -31.33
N PHE A 221 -20.76 -4.94 -31.62
CA PHE A 221 -21.66 -4.16 -32.48
C PHE A 221 -21.12 -3.94 -33.90
N ASN A 222 -19.89 -4.37 -34.18
CA ASN A 222 -19.22 -4.29 -35.49
C ASN A 222 -19.13 -5.66 -36.15
#